data_AF-A0A537RLZ9-F1
#
_entry.id   AF-A0A537RLZ9-F1
#
_cell.length_a   1.000
_cell.length_b   1.000
_cell.length_c   1.000
_cell.angle_alpha   90.00
_cell.angle_beta   90.00
_cell.angle_gamma   90.00
#
_symmetry.space_group_name_H-M   'P 1'
#
loop_
_entity.id
_entity.type
_entity.pdbx_description
1 polymer ?
#
loop_
_entity_poly.entity_id
_entity_poly.type
_entity_poly.pdbx_seq_one_letter_code
_entity_poly.pdbx_strand_id
1 'polypeptide(L)'
;MANRAGSAVTSTEVIPAGHAALTAKEELGENSPDLSAGLAALSLAALGVVFGDIGTSPVYTFRECFNPEHGLPLDAEHVLGVLSMIFWALIIVVTIKYVLLIMRADNQGEGGILALLALALERARGERSR
;
A
#
# COMPACT_ATOMS: atom_id res chain seq x y z
N MET A 1 37.00 -46.12 60.42
CA MET A 1 37.08 -44.97 61.34
C MET A 1 36.33 -43.82 60.70
N ALA A 2 35.06 -43.60 61.08
CA ALA A 2 34.61 -42.46 61.90
C ALA A 2 34.78 -41.11 61.16
N ASN A 3 33.76 -40.29 60.91
CA ASN A 3 32.82 -39.75 61.89
C ASN A 3 31.58 -39.12 61.22
N ARG A 4 30.56 -38.95 62.06
CA ARG A 4 29.15 -38.57 61.91
C ARG A 4 28.94 -37.05 62.15
N ALA A 5 27.69 -36.61 61.97
CA ALA A 5 27.06 -35.32 62.34
C ALA A 5 27.19 -34.22 61.25
N GLY A 6 26.10 -33.70 60.69
CA GLY A 6 25.02 -32.93 61.36
C GLY A 6 25.40 -31.44 61.23
N SER A 7 24.60 -30.49 60.75
CA SER A 7 23.18 -30.26 60.98
C SER A 7 22.71 -29.05 60.13
N ALA A 8 21.44 -29.09 59.69
CA ALA A 8 20.40 -28.06 59.80
C ALA A 8 20.77 -26.57 59.51
N VAL A 9 20.15 -25.87 58.55
CA VAL A 9 18.78 -25.27 58.56
C VAL A 9 18.91 -23.74 58.31
N THR A 10 17.98 -23.20 57.51
CA THR A 10 17.62 -21.77 57.33
C THR A 10 18.41 -20.92 56.32
N SER A 11 17.74 -20.60 55.20
CA SER A 11 17.29 -19.23 54.87
C SER A 11 16.37 -19.30 53.64
N THR A 12 15.07 -19.44 53.89
CA THR A 12 14.03 -19.12 52.90
C THR A 12 13.80 -17.62 52.99
N GLU A 13 14.38 -16.86 52.06
CA GLU A 13 13.96 -15.48 51.79
C GLU A 13 13.07 -15.51 50.55
N VAL A 14 11.77 -15.33 50.79
CA VAL A 14 10.74 -15.26 49.74
C VAL A 14 10.84 -13.89 49.08
N ILE A 15 11.48 -13.81 47.92
CA ILE A 15 11.43 -12.64 47.03
C ILE A 15 10.02 -12.56 46.41
N PRO A 16 9.28 -11.44 46.52
CA PRO A 16 7.90 -11.36 46.04
C PRO A 16 7.86 -11.12 44.53
N ALA A 17 7.71 -12.18 43.75
CA ALA A 17 7.50 -12.15 42.29
C ALA A 17 6.17 -11.50 41.84
N GLY A 18 5.36 -10.95 42.77
CA GLY A 18 4.03 -10.42 42.49
C GLY A 18 3.97 -8.96 42.05
N HIS A 19 4.93 -8.11 42.44
CA HIS A 19 4.85 -6.66 42.18
C HIS A 19 5.43 -6.25 40.83
N ALA A 20 6.48 -6.93 40.34
CA ALA A 20 7.10 -6.65 39.04
C ALA A 20 6.20 -7.05 37.84
N ALA A 21 5.31 -8.03 38.05
CA ALA A 21 4.40 -8.50 37.01
C ALA A 21 3.21 -7.57 36.74
N LEU A 22 2.87 -6.68 37.69
CA LEU A 22 1.79 -5.71 37.53
C LEU A 22 2.27 -4.46 36.78
N THR A 23 3.51 -4.01 37.03
CA THR A 23 4.11 -2.86 36.34
C THR A 23 4.40 -3.17 34.87
N ALA A 24 4.77 -4.42 34.55
CA ALA A 24 4.95 -4.86 33.16
C ALA A 24 3.64 -4.95 32.36
N LYS A 25 2.47 -4.95 33.03
CA LYS A 25 1.15 -4.94 32.36
C LYS A 25 0.63 -3.54 32.07
N GLU A 26 1.17 -2.50 32.70
CA GLU A 26 0.87 -1.09 32.39
C GLU A 26 1.68 -0.56 31.19
N GLU A 27 2.83 -1.17 30.87
CA GLU A 27 3.69 -0.77 29.73
C GLU A 27 3.30 -1.43 28.40
N LEU A 28 2.28 -2.30 28.35
CA LEU A 28 1.68 -2.71 27.09
C LEU A 28 0.54 -1.75 26.73
N GLY A 29 0.91 -0.46 26.70
CA GLY A 29 0.06 0.63 26.26
C GLY A 29 -0.55 0.30 24.91
N GLU A 30 -1.86 0.11 24.95
CA GLU A 30 -2.90 0.45 24.00
C GLU A 30 -2.44 1.30 22.78
N ASN A 31 -1.58 0.73 21.94
CA ASN A 31 -1.40 1.15 20.55
C ASN A 31 -1.99 0.02 19.72
N SER A 32 -3.33 -0.06 19.73
CA SER A 32 -4.02 -0.67 18.61
C SER A 32 -3.56 0.14 17.40
N PRO A 33 -2.75 -0.40 16.46
CA PRO A 33 -2.43 0.35 15.26
C PRO A 33 -3.78 0.70 14.66
N ASP A 34 -4.06 1.99 14.48
CA ASP A 34 -5.30 2.44 13.89
C ASP A 34 -5.40 1.71 12.55
N LEU A 35 -6.21 0.65 12.51
CA LEU A 35 -6.23 -0.29 11.39
C LEU A 35 -6.57 0.46 10.10
N SER A 36 -7.33 1.55 10.25
CA SER A 36 -7.64 2.55 9.23
C SER A 36 -6.41 3.32 8.73
N ALA A 37 -5.52 3.79 9.62
CA ALA A 37 -4.29 4.47 9.23
C ALA A 37 -3.30 3.51 8.54
N GLY A 38 -3.19 2.28 9.03
CA GLY A 38 -2.40 1.22 8.38
C GLY A 38 -2.94 0.85 7.00
N LEU A 39 -4.26 0.69 6.87
CA LEU A 39 -4.92 0.39 5.58
C LEU A 39 -4.79 1.55 4.59
N ALA A 40 -4.90 2.80 5.05
CA ALA A 40 -4.70 3.98 4.23
C ALA A 40 -3.25 4.07 3.71
N ALA A 41 -2.26 3.84 4.58
CA ALA A 41 -0.86 3.80 4.19
C ALA A 41 -0.56 2.69 3.17
N LEU A 42 -1.09 1.49 3.38
CA LEU A 42 -0.96 0.37 2.44
C LEU A 42 -1.64 0.65 1.09
N SER A 43 -2.81 1.29 1.11
CA SER A 43 -3.53 1.68 -0.11
C SER A 43 -2.74 2.72 -0.90
N LEU A 44 -2.16 3.71 -0.22
CA LEU A 44 -1.35 4.77 -0.84
C LEU A 44 -0.05 4.18 -1.42
N ALA A 45 0.58 3.23 -0.72
CA ALA A 45 1.72 2.48 -1.23
C ALA A 45 1.36 1.66 -2.48
N ALA A 46 0.23 0.93 -2.46
CA ALA A 46 -0.24 0.15 -3.60
C ALA A 46 -0.54 1.05 -4.82
N LEU A 47 -1.20 2.18 -4.60
CA LEU A 47 -1.42 3.19 -5.64
C LEU A 47 -0.08 3.71 -6.20
N GLY A 48 0.89 4.00 -5.32
CA GLY A 48 2.23 4.42 -5.72
C GLY A 48 2.95 3.42 -6.61
N VAL A 49 2.86 2.12 -6.31
CA VAL A 49 3.43 1.05 -7.15
C VAL A 49 2.75 0.98 -8.51
N VAL A 50 1.41 1.04 -8.56
CA VAL A 50 0.65 0.97 -9.82
C VAL A 50 0.90 2.19 -10.72
N PHE A 51 0.89 3.39 -10.15
CA PHE A 51 1.24 4.60 -10.90
C PHE A 51 2.71 4.61 -11.31
N GLY A 52 3.59 4.04 -10.50
CA GLY A 52 4.99 3.80 -10.86
C GLY A 52 5.15 2.89 -12.07
N ASP A 53 4.48 1.73 -12.08
CA ASP A 53 4.51 0.76 -13.18
C ASP A 53 4.00 1.35 -14.52
N ILE A 54 3.00 2.24 -14.48
CA ILE A 54 2.49 2.93 -15.68
C ILE A 54 3.52 3.93 -16.23
N GLY A 55 4.31 4.57 -15.37
CA GLY A 55 5.22 5.66 -15.75
C GLY A 55 6.67 5.26 -16.05
N THR A 56 7.11 4.05 -15.69
CA THR A 56 8.50 3.61 -15.91
C THR A 56 8.77 3.32 -17.39
N SER A 57 7.82 2.71 -18.11
CA SER A 57 8.00 2.33 -19.51
C SER A 57 8.18 3.50 -20.49
N PRO A 58 7.42 4.62 -20.41
CA PRO A 58 7.62 5.74 -21.33
C PRO A 58 8.89 6.54 -21.02
N VAL A 59 9.27 6.63 -19.73
CA VAL A 59 10.49 7.34 -19.32
C VAL A 59 11.74 6.56 -19.73
N TYR A 60 11.72 5.23 -19.63
CA TYR A 60 12.85 4.42 -20.09
C TYR A 60 12.98 4.43 -21.61
N THR A 61 11.85 4.33 -22.33
CA THR A 61 11.86 4.41 -23.79
C THR A 61 12.33 5.79 -24.29
N PHE A 62 11.99 6.89 -23.61
CA PHE A 62 12.58 8.20 -23.92
C PHE A 62 14.11 8.19 -23.81
N ARG A 63 14.65 7.62 -22.72
CA ARG A 63 16.11 7.53 -22.54
C ARG A 63 16.78 6.66 -23.61
N GLU A 64 16.12 5.58 -24.03
CA GLU A 64 16.62 4.69 -25.07
C GLU A 64 16.57 5.33 -26.46
N CYS A 65 15.54 6.12 -26.77
CA CYS A 65 15.42 6.81 -28.05
C CYS A 65 16.57 7.80 -28.32
N PHE A 66 17.22 8.33 -27.28
CA PHE A 66 18.35 9.25 -27.38
C PHE A 66 19.68 8.62 -26.96
N ASN A 67 19.76 7.28 -26.98
CA ASN A 67 21.00 6.56 -26.69
C ASN A 67 22.11 7.00 -27.68
N PRO A 68 23.31 7.42 -27.21
CA PRO A 68 24.37 7.94 -28.07
C PRO A 68 24.89 6.96 -29.14
N GLU A 69 24.73 5.64 -28.94
CA GLU A 69 25.25 4.63 -29.86
C GLU A 69 24.29 4.27 -31.01
N HIS A 70 22.98 4.31 -30.78
CA HIS A 70 21.97 3.82 -31.74
C HIS A 70 20.69 4.69 -31.81
N GLY A 71 20.62 5.76 -31.02
CA GLY A 71 19.47 6.63 -30.89
C GLY A 71 19.45 7.79 -31.88
N LEU A 72 18.39 8.58 -31.80
CA LEU A 72 18.22 9.78 -32.60
C LEU A 72 19.22 10.87 -32.18
N PRO A 73 19.71 11.69 -33.13
CA PRO A 73 20.48 12.87 -32.78
C PRO A 73 19.67 13.78 -31.84
N LEU A 74 20.34 14.30 -30.82
CA LEU A 74 19.78 15.24 -29.84
C LEU A 74 19.52 16.60 -30.50
N ASP A 75 18.41 16.68 -31.20
CA ASP A 75 17.92 17.90 -31.85
C ASP A 75 16.50 18.21 -31.38
N ALA A 76 16.14 19.49 -31.33
CA ALA A 76 14.89 19.96 -30.74
C ALA A 76 13.67 19.35 -31.43
N GLU A 77 13.74 19.15 -32.74
CA GLU A 77 12.66 18.53 -33.53
C GLU A 77 12.41 17.07 -33.13
N HIS A 78 13.48 16.28 -32.96
CA HIS A 78 13.41 14.89 -32.55
C HIS A 78 12.92 14.74 -31.10
N VAL A 79 13.37 15.62 -30.19
CA VAL A 79 12.90 15.63 -28.80
C VAL A 79 11.41 15.91 -28.71
N LEU A 80 10.92 16.92 -29.43
CA LEU A 80 9.49 17.26 -29.46
C LEU A 80 8.66 16.15 -30.13
N GLY A 81 9.18 15.51 -31.18
CA GLY A 81 8.55 14.38 -31.84
C GLY A 81 8.38 13.16 -30.91
N VAL A 82 9.46 12.75 -30.23
CA VAL A 82 9.42 11.62 -29.29
C VAL A 82 8.55 11.94 -28.07
N LEU A 83 8.63 13.15 -27.54
CA LEU A 83 7.80 13.57 -26.41
C LEU A 83 6.31 13.58 -26.76
N SER A 84 5.96 14.03 -27.97
CA SER A 84 4.58 13.98 -28.48
C SER A 84 4.09 12.54 -28.65
N MET A 85 4.91 11.65 -29.20
CA MET A 85 4.58 10.22 -29.33
C MET A 85 4.33 9.57 -27.98
N ILE A 86 5.18 9.83 -26.98
CA ILE A 86 5.01 9.33 -25.62
C ILE A 86 3.73 9.90 -24.99
N PHE A 87 3.48 11.19 -25.17
CA PHE A 87 2.28 11.85 -24.65
C PHE A 87 1.01 11.19 -25.22
N TRP A 88 0.92 11.06 -26.55
CA TRP A 88 -0.22 10.42 -27.20
C TRP A 88 -0.35 8.94 -26.84
N ALA A 89 0.76 8.20 -26.77
CA ALA A 89 0.75 6.80 -26.34
C ALA A 89 0.24 6.65 -24.90
N LEU A 90 0.67 7.52 -23.97
CA LEU A 90 0.20 7.53 -22.59
C LEU A 90 -1.30 7.81 -22.50
N ILE A 91 -1.79 8.82 -23.23
CA ILE A 91 -3.22 9.12 -23.30
C ILE A 91 -3.99 7.89 -23.78
N ILE A 92 -3.56 7.24 -24.87
CA ILE A 92 -4.24 6.07 -25.42
C ILE A 92 -4.19 4.88 -24.45
N VAL A 93 -3.02 4.55 -23.90
CA VAL A 93 -2.84 3.41 -22.99
C VAL A 93 -3.65 3.59 -21.71
N VAL A 94 -3.62 4.78 -21.12
CA VAL A 94 -4.43 5.11 -19.93
C VAL A 94 -5.91 5.11 -20.29
N THR A 95 -6.34 5.75 -21.37
CA THR A 95 -7.75 5.73 -21.75
C THR A 95 -8.25 4.31 -21.98
N ILE A 96 -7.53 3.47 -22.72
CA ILE A 96 -7.95 2.08 -22.96
C ILE A 96 -7.93 1.28 -21.66
N LYS A 97 -6.85 1.29 -20.88
CA LYS A 97 -6.73 0.52 -19.63
C LYS A 97 -7.82 0.91 -18.63
N TYR A 98 -8.09 2.20 -18.48
CA TYR A 98 -9.05 2.72 -17.51
C TYR A 98 -10.51 2.64 -18.03
N VAL A 99 -10.77 2.85 -19.32
CA VAL A 99 -12.09 2.62 -19.92
C VAL A 99 -12.44 1.13 -19.91
N LEU A 100 -11.49 0.24 -20.15
CA LEU A 100 -11.73 -1.20 -20.00
C LEU A 100 -12.04 -1.55 -18.54
N LEU A 101 -11.38 -0.91 -17.56
CA LEU A 101 -11.72 -1.10 -16.14
C LEU A 101 -13.13 -0.57 -15.81
N ILE A 102 -13.51 0.61 -16.33
CA ILE A 102 -14.85 1.18 -16.10
C ILE A 102 -15.93 0.32 -16.77
N MET A 103 -15.65 -0.22 -17.95
CA MET A 103 -16.59 -1.08 -18.68
C MET A 103 -16.62 -2.51 -18.16
N ARG A 104 -15.53 -2.99 -17.53
CA ARG A 104 -15.48 -4.26 -16.78
C ARG A 104 -16.09 -4.16 -15.38
N ALA A 105 -16.42 -2.97 -14.89
CA ALA A 105 -17.29 -2.83 -13.72
C ALA A 105 -18.73 -3.04 -14.18
N ASP A 106 -19.02 -4.27 -14.63
CA ASP A 106 -20.34 -4.70 -15.04
C ASP A 106 -21.04 -5.42 -13.89
N ASN A 107 -22.11 -4.82 -13.39
CA ASN A 107 -22.98 -5.46 -12.40
C ASN A 107 -24.16 -6.09 -13.14
N GLN A 108 -24.14 -7.42 -13.31
CA GLN A 108 -25.31 -8.23 -13.70
C GLN A 108 -26.04 -7.78 -14.99
N GLY A 109 -25.32 -7.26 -15.99
CA GLY A 109 -25.87 -6.96 -17.31
C GLY A 109 -26.22 -5.50 -17.62
N GLU A 110 -25.96 -4.56 -16.71
CA GLU A 110 -26.16 -3.11 -16.95
C GLU A 110 -24.85 -2.29 -17.01
N GLY A 111 -23.76 -2.93 -17.43
CA GLY A 111 -22.39 -2.51 -17.08
C GLY A 111 -21.97 -1.06 -17.30
N GLY A 112 -21.06 -0.60 -16.43
CA GLY A 112 -20.41 0.70 -16.53
C GLY A 112 -20.77 1.68 -15.42
N ILE A 113 -20.48 2.97 -15.67
CA ILE A 113 -20.61 4.07 -14.70
C ILE A 113 -22.04 4.24 -14.14
N LEU A 114 -23.06 3.74 -14.85
CA LEU A 114 -24.46 3.71 -14.41
C LEU A 114 -24.69 2.78 -13.22
N ALA A 115 -24.02 1.62 -13.17
CA ALA A 115 -24.08 0.71 -12.03
C ALA A 115 -23.41 1.34 -10.79
N LEU A 116 -22.29 2.05 -10.98
CA LEU A 116 -21.64 2.80 -9.90
C LEU A 116 -22.48 3.98 -9.42
N LEU A 117 -23.14 4.71 -10.35
CA LEU A 117 -24.04 5.81 -10.01
C LEU A 117 -25.28 5.31 -9.26
N ALA A 118 -25.87 4.19 -9.68
CA ALA A 118 -27.00 3.57 -9.01
C ALA A 118 -26.63 3.16 -7.56
N LEU A 119 -25.47 2.52 -7.37
CA LEU A 119 -24.99 2.13 -6.04
C LEU A 119 -24.66 3.35 -5.15
N ALA A 120 -24.05 4.40 -5.73
CA ALA A 120 -23.75 5.63 -5.00
C ALA A 120 -25.03 6.37 -4.57
N LEU A 121 -26.03 6.43 -5.46
CA LEU A 121 -27.34 7.03 -5.16
C LEU A 121 -28.12 6.23 -4.10
N GLU A 122 -28.03 4.90 -4.13
CA GLU A 122 -28.66 4.03 -3.14
C GLU A 122 -28.03 4.21 -1.75
N ARG A 123 -26.68 4.25 -1.66
CA ARG A 123 -25.96 4.60 -0.42
C ARG A 123 -26.31 6.00 0.10
N ALA A 124 -26.34 7.01 -0.78
CA ALA A 124 -26.66 8.38 -0.40
C ALA A 124 -28.12 8.55 0.08
N ARG A 125 -29.06 7.73 -0.42
CA ARG A 125 -30.44 7.68 0.08
C ARG A 125 -30.56 6.96 1.42
N GLY A 126 -29.79 5.89 1.63
CA GLY A 126 -29.77 5.15 2.90
C GLY A 126 -29.29 5.98 4.09
N GLU A 127 -28.34 6.89 3.87
CA GLU A 127 -27.84 7.82 4.90
C GLU A 127 -28.83 8.94 5.25
N ARG A 128 -29.76 9.29 4.36
CA ARG A 128 -30.76 10.34 4.59
C ARG A 128 -32.03 9.85 5.29
N SER A 129 -32.20 8.53 5.39
CA SER A 129 -33.36 7.90 6.04
C SER A 129 -33.11 7.46 7.48
N ARG A 130 -31.91 7.72 8.02
CA ARG A 130 -31.57 7.60 9.45
C ARG A 130 -31.35 8.99 10.04
#